data_AF-A0A4C1WXV9-F1
#
_entry.id   AF-A0A4C1WXV9-F1
#
_cell.length_a   1.000
_cell.length_b   1.000
_cell.length_c   1.000
_cell.angle_alpha   90.00
_cell.angle_beta   90.00
_cell.angle_gamma   90.00
#
_symmetry.space_group_name_H-M   'P 1'
#
loop_
_entity.id
_entity.type
_entity.pdbx_description
1 polymer ?
#
loop_
_entity_poly.entity_id
_entity_poly.type
_entity_poly.pdbx_seq_one_letter_code
_entity_poly.pdbx_strand_id
1 'polypeptide(L)'
;MRQVPSVSWCKELRWRSPPTSDVVALVSFPGSGNTWLRYLLQQITGIVTGSIYMDYGLRSHGFPAENVTDGSVLVVKTHEAPPVEPDKFKAAVLLIRNPRDAILVDFNRLHKGHIGTAPKAAFKIKESNPRKSEWSRYVAGQARAWEVLHRLWLAKFRGPMHIVTYEGLVHDTRGTLKGLLAFLNVTVTEDDIRCTLENREGIYRRKKKHKDFDPFTPDMYKELSMTRSRVLNLIMRVHGGGLHIRVTRFKKLVG
;
A
#
# COMPACT_ATOMS: atom_id res chain seq x y z
N MET A 1 7.11 29.56 -15.54
CA MET A 1 6.11 28.58 -15.05
C MET A 1 6.85 27.33 -14.62
N ARG A 2 6.67 26.83 -13.38
CA ARG A 2 7.27 25.54 -12.98
C ARG A 2 6.52 24.44 -13.72
N GLN A 3 7.20 23.63 -14.53
CA GLN A 3 6.61 22.42 -15.10
C GLN A 3 6.08 21.55 -13.96
N VAL A 4 4.77 21.32 -13.94
CA VAL A 4 4.16 20.34 -13.06
C VAL A 4 4.60 18.97 -13.58
N PRO A 5 5.16 18.08 -12.74
CA PRO A 5 5.57 16.76 -13.18
C PRO A 5 4.38 16.00 -13.78
N SER A 6 4.43 15.70 -15.09
CA SER A 6 3.44 14.87 -15.76
C SER A 6 3.88 13.40 -15.72
N VAL A 7 2.90 12.50 -15.60
CA VAL A 7 3.16 11.07 -15.61
C VAL A 7 3.23 10.60 -17.08
N SER A 8 4.35 9.97 -17.45
CA SER A 8 4.46 9.27 -18.73
C SER A 8 3.79 7.90 -18.62
N TRP A 9 2.68 7.72 -19.33
CA TRP A 9 1.93 6.47 -19.32
C TRP A 9 2.39 5.52 -20.44
N CYS A 10 2.54 4.24 -20.12
CA CYS A 10 2.82 3.18 -21.10
C CYS A 10 1.63 2.93 -22.04
N LYS A 11 0.43 3.25 -21.57
CA LYS A 11 -0.84 3.08 -22.29
C LYS A 11 -1.74 4.25 -21.97
N GLU A 12 -2.58 4.65 -22.91
CA GLU A 12 -3.64 5.61 -22.63
C GLU A 12 -4.58 5.06 -21.54
N LEU A 13 -4.92 5.92 -20.57
CA LEU A 13 -5.79 5.52 -19.48
C LEU A 13 -7.24 5.44 -19.96
N ARG A 14 -7.90 4.33 -19.65
CA ARG A 14 -9.29 4.06 -20.03
C ARG A 14 -10.09 3.49 -18.87
N TRP A 15 -11.40 3.69 -18.95
CA TRP A 15 -12.40 3.03 -18.10
C TRP A 15 -12.62 1.59 -18.58
N ARG A 16 -13.08 0.71 -17.68
CA ARG A 16 -13.65 -0.57 -18.08
C ARG A 16 -15.01 -0.31 -18.73
N SER A 17 -15.17 -0.82 -19.95
CA SER A 17 -16.42 -0.77 -20.70
C SER A 17 -16.65 -2.16 -21.33
N PRO A 18 -17.73 -2.88 -20.94
CA PRO A 18 -18.67 -2.52 -19.88
C PRO A 18 -18.02 -2.58 -18.47
N PRO A 19 -18.60 -1.88 -17.46
CA PRO A 19 -18.22 -2.08 -16.06
C PRO A 19 -18.42 -3.53 -15.61
N THR A 20 -17.54 -4.04 -14.74
CA THR A 20 -17.70 -5.37 -14.13
C THR A 20 -18.67 -5.37 -12.94
N SER A 21 -19.37 -6.47 -12.67
CA SER A 21 -20.05 -6.67 -11.39
C SER A 21 -19.07 -6.93 -10.24
N ASP A 22 -17.84 -7.35 -10.55
CA ASP A 22 -16.88 -7.88 -9.60
C ASP A 22 -15.89 -6.81 -9.17
N VAL A 23 -16.37 -5.87 -8.35
CA VAL A 23 -15.52 -4.80 -7.81
C VAL A 23 -14.46 -5.40 -6.88
N VAL A 24 -13.20 -5.02 -7.12
CA VAL A 24 -12.06 -5.50 -6.35
C VAL A 24 -11.54 -4.42 -5.42
N ALA A 25 -11.47 -4.69 -4.11
CA ALA A 25 -10.87 -3.77 -3.15
C ALA A 25 -9.33 -3.79 -3.24
N LEU A 26 -8.69 -2.62 -3.23
CA LEU A 26 -7.26 -2.47 -2.91
C LEU A 26 -7.12 -1.94 -1.49
N VAL A 27 -6.89 -2.86 -0.56
CA VAL A 27 -6.84 -2.60 0.87
C VAL A 27 -5.41 -2.39 1.30
N SER A 28 -5.16 -1.35 2.08
CA SER A 28 -3.84 -1.16 2.68
C SER A 28 -3.92 -0.27 3.91
N PHE A 29 -2.98 -0.40 4.84
CA PHE A 29 -2.76 0.66 5.82
C PHE A 29 -2.14 1.89 5.13
N PRO A 30 -2.48 3.13 5.52
CA PRO A 30 -1.82 4.34 5.02
C PRO A 30 -0.29 4.26 5.04
N GLY A 31 0.38 4.74 3.98
CA GLY A 31 1.84 4.63 3.85
C GLY A 31 2.39 3.27 3.37
N SER A 32 1.52 2.28 3.11
CA SER A 32 1.94 0.96 2.59
C SER A 32 2.25 0.92 1.09
N GLY A 33 2.12 2.05 0.38
CA GLY A 33 2.47 2.14 -1.04
C GLY A 33 1.31 1.95 -2.03
N ASN A 34 0.06 2.16 -1.61
CA ASN A 34 -1.11 2.01 -2.49
C ASN A 34 -1.05 2.90 -3.74
N THR A 35 -0.63 4.18 -3.61
CA THR A 35 -0.47 5.07 -4.76
C THR A 35 0.51 4.50 -5.79
N TRP A 36 1.60 3.90 -5.32
CA TRP A 36 2.60 3.30 -6.21
C TRP A 36 2.06 2.03 -6.87
N LEU A 37 1.37 1.15 -6.13
CA LEU A 37 0.76 -0.03 -6.72
C LEU A 37 -0.33 0.33 -7.74
N ARG A 38 -1.19 1.31 -7.44
CA ARG A 38 -2.19 1.83 -8.37
C ARG A 38 -1.55 2.39 -9.64
N TYR A 39 -0.46 3.15 -9.49
CA TYR A 39 0.32 3.64 -10.63
C TYR A 39 0.85 2.49 -11.50
N LEU A 40 1.45 1.46 -10.90
CA LEU A 40 1.96 0.30 -11.64
C LEU A 40 0.83 -0.46 -12.36
N LEU A 41 -0.33 -0.62 -11.72
CA LEU A 41 -1.51 -1.23 -12.32
C LEU A 41 -2.03 -0.42 -13.51
N GLN A 42 -2.07 0.91 -13.39
CA GLN A 42 -2.44 1.79 -14.50
C GLN A 42 -1.42 1.74 -15.63
N GLN A 43 -0.12 1.71 -15.33
CA GLN A 43 0.94 1.59 -16.33
C GLN A 43 0.79 0.32 -17.16
N ILE A 44 0.60 -0.83 -16.49
CA ILE A 44 0.65 -2.12 -17.16
C ILE A 44 -0.67 -2.46 -17.87
N THR A 45 -1.81 -1.98 -17.36
CA THR A 45 -3.13 -2.33 -17.92
C THR A 45 -3.75 -1.23 -18.78
N GLY A 46 -3.37 0.02 -18.55
CA GLY A 46 -4.09 1.20 -19.06
C GLY A 46 -5.45 1.41 -18.39
N ILE A 47 -5.88 0.55 -17.46
CA ILE A 47 -7.19 0.67 -16.80
C ILE A 47 -7.05 1.53 -15.56
N VAL A 48 -7.90 2.55 -15.43
CA VAL A 48 -7.92 3.46 -14.27
C VAL A 48 -8.20 2.71 -12.96
N THR A 49 -7.64 3.23 -11.86
CA THR A 49 -7.89 2.68 -10.52
C THR A 49 -8.68 3.67 -9.68
N GLY A 50 -9.70 3.17 -8.98
CA GLY A 50 -10.59 3.96 -8.15
C GLY A 50 -10.12 4.12 -6.71
N SER A 51 -10.87 4.90 -5.95
CA SER A 51 -10.63 5.21 -4.54
C SER A 51 -11.96 5.60 -3.90
N ILE A 52 -12.21 5.16 -2.68
CA ILE A 52 -13.36 5.64 -1.90
C ILE A 52 -13.18 7.10 -1.44
N TYR A 53 -12.02 7.70 -1.69
CA TYR A 53 -11.68 9.06 -1.32
C TYR A 53 -11.61 9.95 -2.55
N MET A 54 -11.83 11.25 -2.35
CA MET A 54 -11.59 12.30 -3.33
C MET A 54 -10.30 13.07 -3.01
N ASP A 55 -9.16 12.57 -3.49
CA ASP A 55 -7.89 13.30 -3.40
C ASP A 55 -7.67 14.14 -4.67
N TYR A 56 -8.00 15.44 -4.60
CA TYR A 56 -7.85 16.37 -5.74
C TYR A 56 -6.40 16.45 -6.26
N GLY A 57 -5.42 16.26 -5.39
CA GLY A 57 -4.01 16.20 -5.77
C GLY A 57 -3.75 14.99 -6.65
N LEU A 58 -4.13 13.80 -6.21
CA LEU A 58 -3.98 12.59 -7.02
C LEU A 58 -4.82 12.62 -8.30
N ARG A 59 -6.05 13.14 -8.24
CA ARG A 59 -6.93 13.29 -9.41
C ARG A 59 -6.28 14.12 -10.51
N SER A 60 -5.67 15.24 -10.13
CA SER A 60 -5.00 16.15 -11.06
C SER A 60 -3.67 15.61 -11.60
N HIS A 61 -3.10 14.56 -10.99
CA HIS A 61 -1.78 14.03 -11.34
C HIS A 61 -1.83 12.59 -11.88
N GLY A 62 -2.99 12.13 -12.35
CA GLY A 62 -3.09 10.85 -13.07
C GLY A 62 -3.83 9.74 -12.35
N PHE A 63 -4.66 10.07 -11.36
CA PHE A 63 -5.68 9.18 -10.81
C PHE A 63 -7.09 9.73 -11.10
N PRO A 64 -7.53 9.77 -12.38
CA PRO A 64 -8.77 10.44 -12.77
C PRO A 64 -10.02 9.84 -12.10
N ALA A 65 -9.95 8.60 -11.63
CA ALA A 65 -11.03 7.86 -10.99
C ALA A 65 -11.03 7.95 -9.44
N GLU A 66 -10.42 8.98 -8.84
CA GLU A 66 -10.71 9.32 -7.44
C GLU A 66 -12.23 9.54 -7.26
N ASN A 67 -12.78 9.02 -6.16
CA ASN A 67 -14.21 8.96 -5.87
C ASN A 67 -15.06 8.08 -6.81
N VAL A 68 -14.44 7.16 -7.55
CA VAL A 68 -15.14 6.12 -8.32
C VAL A 68 -14.94 4.77 -7.65
N THR A 69 -16.03 4.08 -7.34
CA THR A 69 -16.05 2.88 -6.50
C THR A 69 -16.80 1.69 -7.11
N ASP A 70 -17.11 1.73 -8.40
CA ASP A 70 -17.85 0.69 -9.12
C ASP A 70 -16.95 -0.12 -10.07
N GLY A 71 -17.57 -0.96 -10.90
CA GLY A 71 -16.87 -1.83 -11.84
C GLY A 71 -16.21 -1.16 -13.03
N SER A 72 -16.31 0.17 -13.18
CA SER A 72 -15.66 0.91 -14.26
C SER A 72 -14.14 1.04 -14.06
N VAL A 73 -13.64 0.69 -12.87
CA VAL A 73 -12.21 0.73 -12.51
C VAL A 73 -11.63 -0.67 -12.29
N LEU A 74 -10.30 -0.77 -12.33
CA LEU A 74 -9.58 -2.03 -12.11
C LEU A 74 -9.66 -2.52 -10.65
N VAL A 75 -9.41 -1.61 -9.71
CA VAL A 75 -9.48 -1.83 -8.25
C VAL A 75 -9.92 -0.54 -7.58
N VAL A 76 -10.51 -0.63 -6.39
CA VAL A 76 -10.96 0.50 -5.57
C VAL A 76 -10.16 0.56 -4.27
N LYS A 77 -9.35 1.60 -4.11
CA LYS A 77 -8.51 1.78 -2.91
C LYS A 77 -9.33 2.13 -1.67
N THR A 78 -9.03 1.49 -0.54
CA THR A 78 -9.62 1.79 0.78
C THR A 78 -8.62 1.60 1.94
N HIS A 79 -8.85 2.33 3.03
CA HIS A 79 -8.21 2.12 4.34
C HIS A 79 -9.22 1.64 5.41
N GLU A 80 -10.46 1.40 5.02
CA GLU A 80 -11.55 1.06 5.93
C GLU A 80 -11.56 -0.45 6.21
N ALA A 81 -12.34 -0.83 7.23
CA ALA A 81 -12.69 -2.21 7.46
C ALA A 81 -13.45 -2.80 6.25
N PRO A 82 -13.54 -4.14 6.13
CA PRO A 82 -14.41 -4.76 5.16
C PRO A 82 -15.83 -4.18 5.28
N PRO A 83 -16.51 -3.91 4.16
CA PRO A 83 -17.86 -3.37 4.19
C PRO A 83 -18.82 -4.33 4.88
N VAL A 84 -19.86 -3.76 5.48
CA VAL A 84 -20.96 -4.55 6.05
C VAL A 84 -21.78 -5.18 4.92
N GLU A 85 -21.90 -4.47 3.79
CA GLU A 85 -22.57 -4.98 2.60
C GLU A 85 -21.70 -6.08 1.94
N PRO A 86 -22.17 -7.33 1.90
CA PRO A 86 -21.37 -8.45 1.38
C PRO A 86 -21.06 -8.33 -0.12
N ASP A 87 -21.85 -7.54 -0.85
CA ASP A 87 -21.75 -7.43 -2.31
C ASP A 87 -20.89 -6.26 -2.81
N LYS A 88 -20.45 -5.36 -1.92
CA LYS A 88 -19.67 -4.19 -2.33
C LYS A 88 -18.32 -4.56 -2.97
N PHE A 89 -17.67 -5.61 -2.48
CA PHE A 89 -16.43 -6.13 -3.05
C PHE A 89 -16.50 -7.64 -3.22
N LYS A 90 -16.29 -8.12 -4.45
CA LYS A 90 -16.28 -9.56 -4.76
C LYS A 90 -14.90 -10.19 -4.55
N ALA A 91 -13.83 -9.40 -4.60
CA ALA A 91 -12.46 -9.83 -4.30
C ALA A 91 -11.65 -8.71 -3.64
N ALA A 92 -10.51 -9.06 -3.04
CA ALA A 92 -9.64 -8.09 -2.37
C ALA A 92 -8.15 -8.32 -2.66
N VAL A 93 -7.42 -7.24 -2.86
CA VAL A 93 -5.96 -7.19 -2.85
C VAL A 93 -5.54 -6.56 -1.53
N LEU A 94 -4.88 -7.32 -0.67
CA LEU A 94 -4.38 -6.85 0.61
C LEU A 94 -2.90 -6.48 0.49
N LEU A 95 -2.60 -5.19 0.40
CA LEU A 95 -1.25 -4.65 0.35
C LEU A 95 -0.72 -4.38 1.77
N ILE A 96 0.30 -5.13 2.14
CA ILE A 96 0.92 -5.12 3.47
C ILE A 96 2.34 -4.57 3.36
N ARG A 97 2.71 -3.69 4.27
CA ARG A 97 4.09 -3.19 4.41
C ARG A 97 4.54 -3.36 5.86
N ASN A 98 5.85 -3.45 6.08
CA ASN A 98 6.40 -3.36 7.43
C ASN A 98 5.76 -2.17 8.20
N PRO A 99 5.14 -2.41 9.37
CA PRO A 99 4.42 -1.38 10.10
C PRO A 99 5.32 -0.20 10.48
N ARG A 100 6.60 -0.44 10.80
CA ARG A 100 7.57 0.63 11.08
C ARG A 100 7.67 1.60 9.91
N ASP A 101 7.88 1.07 8.70
CA ASP A 101 8.08 1.89 7.51
C ASP A 101 6.76 2.56 7.07
N ALA A 102 5.62 1.86 7.19
CA ALA A 102 4.32 2.40 6.86
C ALA A 102 3.95 3.58 7.76
N ILE A 103 4.11 3.44 9.09
CA ILE A 103 3.81 4.47 10.10
C ILE A 103 4.70 5.70 9.90
N LEU A 104 6.00 5.50 9.63
CA LEU A 104 6.90 6.62 9.35
C LEU A 104 6.48 7.40 8.08
N VAL A 105 6.08 6.69 7.03
CA VAL A 105 5.61 7.31 5.78
C VAL A 105 4.27 8.03 5.99
N ASP A 106 3.39 7.46 6.83
CA ASP A 106 2.11 8.03 7.21
C ASP A 106 2.27 9.35 7.96
N PHE A 107 3.11 9.35 9.00
CA PHE A 107 3.42 10.54 9.78
C PHE A 107 3.99 11.68 8.92
N ASN A 108 4.92 11.34 8.03
CA ASN A 108 5.47 12.30 7.07
C ASN A 108 4.41 12.89 6.15
N ARG A 109 3.43 12.07 5.72
CA ARG A 109 2.32 12.53 4.88
C ARG A 109 1.41 13.51 5.64
N LEU A 110 1.08 13.22 6.89
CA LEU A 110 0.23 14.10 7.71
C LEU A 110 0.88 15.48 7.93
N HIS A 111 2.20 15.55 8.05
CA HIS A 111 2.90 16.80 8.36
C HIS A 111 3.27 17.64 7.14
N LYS A 112 3.43 17.05 5.95
CA LYS A 112 3.91 17.77 4.75
C LYS A 112 3.26 17.30 3.43
N GLY A 113 2.12 16.61 3.49
CA GLY A 113 1.39 16.13 2.31
C GLY A 113 2.03 14.95 1.60
N HIS A 114 1.53 14.60 0.40
CA HIS A 114 1.87 13.37 -0.33
C HIS A 114 3.32 13.28 -0.83
N ILE A 115 4.09 14.37 -0.77
CA ILE A 115 5.48 14.43 -1.25
C ILE A 115 6.48 14.95 -0.21
N GLY A 116 6.00 15.34 0.98
CA GLY A 116 6.82 15.97 2.00
C GLY A 116 7.36 15.03 3.08
N THR A 117 8.28 15.55 3.90
CA THR A 117 8.87 14.83 5.04
C THR A 117 8.78 15.72 6.27
N ALA A 118 8.26 15.18 7.38
CA ALA A 118 8.10 15.92 8.63
C ALA A 118 9.47 16.45 9.09
N PRO A 119 9.55 17.68 9.61
CA PRO A 119 10.80 18.20 10.15
C PRO A 119 11.23 17.35 11.36
N LYS A 120 12.54 17.23 11.63
CA LYS A 120 13.07 16.49 12.79
C LYS A 120 12.42 16.94 14.12
N ALA A 121 12.04 18.22 14.21
CA ALA A 121 11.32 18.78 15.36
C ALA A 121 9.95 18.13 15.64
N ALA A 122 9.26 17.59 14.63
CA ALA A 122 7.98 16.92 14.78
C ALA A 122 8.11 15.55 15.50
N PHE A 123 9.31 14.97 15.50
CA PHE A 123 9.60 13.73 16.21
C PHE A 123 10.18 13.96 17.61
N LYS A 124 10.35 15.24 18.03
CA LYS A 124 10.99 15.55 19.30
C LYS A 124 10.09 15.15 20.48
N ILE A 125 10.72 14.48 21.43
CA ILE A 125 10.20 14.26 22.78
C ILE A 125 10.22 15.63 23.49
N LYS A 126 9.10 16.34 23.51
CA LYS A 126 8.95 17.57 24.31
C LYS A 126 8.73 17.28 25.79
N GLU A 127 8.37 16.05 26.13
CA GLU A 127 8.03 15.62 27.48
C GLU A 127 9.24 14.95 28.15
N SER A 128 9.43 15.16 29.46
CA SER A 128 10.52 14.52 30.23
C SER A 128 10.48 12.99 30.21
N ASN A 129 9.35 12.39 29.83
CA ASN A 129 9.18 10.96 29.63
C ASN A 129 9.05 10.61 28.14
N PRO A 130 10.05 9.94 27.53
CA PRO A 130 10.00 9.46 26.14
C PRO A 130 8.78 8.62 25.81
N ARG A 131 8.23 7.87 26.78
CA ARG A 131 7.05 7.02 26.58
C ARG A 131 5.74 7.81 26.43
N LYS A 132 5.73 9.09 26.81
CA LYS A 132 4.55 9.95 26.72
C LYS A 132 4.59 10.94 25.56
N SER A 133 5.67 10.98 24.77
CA SER A 133 5.79 11.89 23.63
C SER A 133 4.65 11.69 22.61
N GLU A 134 4.35 12.75 21.85
CA GLU A 134 3.37 12.71 20.75
C GLU A 134 3.70 11.62 19.72
N TRP A 135 4.98 11.49 19.39
CA TRP A 135 5.47 10.43 18.52
C TRP A 135 5.23 9.04 19.10
N SER A 136 5.50 8.82 20.40
CA SER A 136 5.24 7.53 21.07
C SER A 136 3.77 7.15 21.08
N ARG A 137 2.88 8.11 21.39
CA ARG A 137 1.43 7.91 21.32
C ARG A 137 0.96 7.62 19.90
N TYR A 138 1.49 8.33 18.91
CA TYR A 138 1.19 8.10 17.51
C TYR A 138 1.63 6.72 17.04
N VAL A 139 2.86 6.29 17.35
CA VAL A 139 3.38 4.96 16.97
C VAL A 139 2.52 3.85 17.56
N ALA A 140 2.19 3.91 18.86
CA ALA A 140 1.36 2.90 19.52
C ALA A 140 -0.06 2.85 18.91
N GLY A 141 -0.67 4.02 18.69
CA GLY A 141 -1.99 4.12 18.05
C GLY A 141 -2.00 3.55 16.64
N GLN A 142 -1.00 3.91 15.82
CA GLN A 142 -0.91 3.43 14.44
C GLN A 142 -0.49 1.97 14.34
N ALA A 143 0.31 1.44 15.28
CA ALA A 143 0.60 0.01 15.36
C ALA A 143 -0.68 -0.80 15.59
N ARG A 144 -1.54 -0.34 16.52
CA ARG A 144 -2.86 -0.95 16.74
C ARG A 144 -3.76 -0.82 15.51
N ALA A 145 -3.84 0.35 14.89
CA ALA A 145 -4.66 0.55 13.69
C ALA A 145 -4.19 -0.33 12.52
N TRP A 146 -2.88 -0.45 12.32
CA TRP A 146 -2.29 -1.35 11.34
C TRP A 146 -2.69 -2.80 11.63
N GLU A 147 -2.58 -3.27 12.87
CA GLU A 147 -2.99 -4.63 13.21
C GLU A 147 -4.47 -4.88 12.96
N VAL A 148 -5.33 -3.97 13.45
CA VAL A 148 -6.79 -4.09 13.38
C VAL A 148 -7.23 -4.18 11.92
N LEU A 149 -6.74 -3.31 11.05
CA LEU A 149 -7.11 -3.33 9.62
C LEU A 149 -6.81 -4.70 9.00
N HIS A 150 -5.58 -5.18 9.11
CA HIS A 150 -5.18 -6.45 8.48
C HIS A 150 -5.93 -7.63 9.08
N ARG A 151 -6.12 -7.68 10.42
CA ARG A 151 -6.88 -8.76 11.06
C ARG A 151 -8.35 -8.75 10.66
N LEU A 152 -8.98 -7.59 10.54
CA LEU A 152 -10.38 -7.49 10.12
C LEU A 152 -10.57 -8.03 8.71
N TRP A 153 -9.72 -7.64 7.76
CA TRP A 153 -9.79 -8.16 6.40
C TRP A 153 -9.51 -9.66 6.34
N LEU A 154 -8.45 -10.14 7.00
CA LEU A 154 -8.10 -11.57 7.02
C LEU A 154 -9.15 -12.45 7.70
N ALA A 155 -9.89 -11.93 8.68
CA ALA A 155 -10.86 -12.71 9.46
C ALA A 155 -12.30 -12.57 8.96
N LYS A 156 -12.69 -11.42 8.40
CA LYS A 156 -14.09 -11.12 8.06
C LYS A 156 -14.38 -11.10 6.56
N PHE A 157 -13.40 -10.82 5.70
CA PHE A 157 -13.64 -10.86 4.26
C PHE A 157 -13.64 -12.32 3.78
N ARG A 158 -14.73 -12.73 3.12
CA ARG A 158 -14.93 -14.12 2.68
C ARG A 158 -14.64 -14.36 1.20
N GLY A 159 -14.49 -13.30 0.40
CA GLY A 159 -14.18 -13.42 -1.02
C GLY A 159 -12.71 -13.78 -1.28
N PRO A 160 -12.35 -14.08 -2.54
CA PRO A 160 -10.97 -14.30 -2.93
C PRO A 160 -10.07 -13.13 -2.53
N MET A 161 -8.92 -13.44 -1.95
CA MET A 161 -7.95 -12.45 -1.50
C MET A 161 -6.55 -12.75 -2.05
N HIS A 162 -5.90 -11.72 -2.59
CA HIS A 162 -4.49 -11.77 -2.99
C HIS A 162 -3.65 -10.87 -2.09
N ILE A 163 -2.63 -11.44 -1.46
CA ILE A 163 -1.75 -10.71 -0.55
C ILE A 163 -0.52 -10.23 -1.29
N VAL A 164 -0.29 -8.92 -1.27
CA VAL A 164 0.91 -8.28 -1.80
C VAL A 164 1.71 -7.71 -0.63
N THR A 165 3.00 -8.04 -0.54
CA THR A 165 3.89 -7.31 0.37
C THR A 165 4.57 -6.18 -0.39
N TYR A 166 4.66 -5.00 0.20
CA TYR A 166 5.38 -3.87 -0.39
C TYR A 166 6.85 -4.22 -0.63
N GLU A 167 7.48 -4.92 0.33
CA GLU A 167 8.86 -5.37 0.22
C GLU A 167 9.04 -6.34 -0.95
N GLY A 168 8.09 -7.27 -1.15
CA GLY A 168 8.06 -8.16 -2.33
C GLY A 168 7.87 -7.39 -3.64
N LEU A 169 6.96 -6.42 -3.66
CA LEU A 169 6.72 -5.56 -4.82
C LEU A 169 7.98 -4.74 -5.20
N VAL A 170 8.75 -4.29 -4.22
CA VAL A 170 10.03 -3.59 -4.45
C VAL A 170 11.11 -4.55 -4.93
N HIS A 171 11.21 -5.73 -4.31
CA HIS A 171 12.26 -6.70 -4.62
C HIS A 171 12.07 -7.36 -6.00
N ASP A 172 10.84 -7.79 -6.30
CA ASP A 172 10.46 -8.42 -7.56
C ASP A 172 9.15 -7.82 -8.06
N THR A 173 9.25 -6.63 -8.65
CA THR A 173 8.10 -5.94 -9.23
C THR A 173 7.44 -6.77 -10.34
N ARG A 174 8.23 -7.44 -11.18
CA ARG A 174 7.73 -8.22 -12.33
C ARG A 174 6.91 -9.41 -11.86
N GLY A 175 7.47 -10.26 -10.99
CA GLY A 175 6.79 -11.43 -10.46
C GLY A 175 5.55 -11.07 -9.63
N THR A 176 5.65 -10.03 -8.80
CA THR A 176 4.52 -9.54 -8.01
C THR A 176 3.38 -9.04 -8.90
N LEU A 177 3.68 -8.25 -9.95
CA LEU A 177 2.66 -7.79 -10.90
C LEU A 177 2.04 -8.94 -11.69
N LYS A 178 2.82 -9.93 -12.13
CA LYS A 178 2.29 -11.11 -12.82
C LYS A 178 1.30 -11.88 -11.95
N GLY A 179 1.64 -12.14 -10.69
CA GLY A 179 0.74 -12.82 -9.75
C GLY A 179 -0.55 -12.02 -9.50
N LEU A 180 -0.42 -10.70 -9.36
CA LEU A 180 -1.56 -9.82 -9.16
C LEU A 180 -2.47 -9.75 -10.40
N LEU A 181 -1.90 -9.65 -11.61
CA LEU A 181 -2.67 -9.63 -12.86
C LEU A 181 -3.40 -10.95 -13.12
N ALA A 182 -2.78 -12.08 -12.79
CA ALA A 182 -3.44 -13.39 -12.82
C ALA A 182 -4.64 -13.44 -11.87
N PHE A 183 -4.49 -12.92 -10.65
CA PHE A 183 -5.60 -12.82 -9.70
C PHE A 183 -6.73 -11.89 -10.18
N LEU A 184 -6.37 -10.77 -10.80
CA LEU A 184 -7.33 -9.80 -11.36
C LEU A 184 -7.93 -10.27 -12.70
N ASN A 185 -7.52 -11.42 -13.22
CA ASN A 185 -7.88 -11.95 -14.54
C ASN A 185 -7.66 -10.93 -15.67
N VAL A 186 -6.52 -10.25 -15.67
CA VAL A 186 -6.13 -9.28 -16.71
C VAL A 186 -4.90 -9.79 -17.45
N THR A 187 -5.02 -9.90 -18.77
CA THR A 187 -3.90 -10.23 -19.66
C THR A 187 -3.20 -8.97 -20.15
N VAL A 188 -1.88 -9.04 -20.25
CA VAL A 188 -1.02 -7.96 -20.75
C VAL A 188 0.09 -8.56 -21.58
N THR A 189 0.70 -7.74 -22.44
CA THR A 189 1.84 -8.16 -23.28
C THR A 189 3.16 -8.06 -22.51
N GLU A 190 4.21 -8.70 -23.02
CA GLU A 190 5.56 -8.51 -22.46
C GLU A 190 6.08 -7.08 -22.67
N ASP A 191 5.61 -6.39 -23.70
CA ASP A 191 5.91 -4.96 -23.92
C ASP A 191 5.28 -4.07 -22.85
N ASP A 192 4.03 -4.34 -22.46
CA ASP A 192 3.37 -3.65 -21.35
C ASP A 192 4.16 -3.82 -20.04
N ILE A 193 4.65 -5.04 -19.78
CA ILE A 193 5.47 -5.35 -18.61
C ILE A 193 6.81 -4.60 -18.69
N ARG A 194 7.49 -4.65 -19.84
CA ARG A 194 8.79 -3.98 -20.04
C ARG A 194 8.68 -2.47 -19.81
N CYS A 195 7.73 -1.82 -20.48
CA CYS A 195 7.50 -0.38 -20.32
C CYS A 195 7.18 -0.02 -18.86
N THR A 196 6.32 -0.81 -18.20
CA THR A 196 5.99 -0.59 -16.78
C THR A 196 7.23 -0.70 -15.89
N LEU A 197 8.10 -1.68 -16.13
CA LEU A 197 9.33 -1.86 -15.34
C LEU A 197 10.33 -0.73 -15.57
N GLU A 198 10.45 -0.22 -16.79
CA GLU A 198 11.29 0.94 -17.12
C GLU A 198 10.79 2.21 -16.42
N ASN A 199 9.47 2.39 -16.35
CA ASN A 199 8.84 3.55 -15.75
C ASN A 199 8.48 3.39 -14.27
N ARG A 200 8.84 2.27 -13.63
CA ARG A 200 8.32 1.86 -12.31
C ARG A 200 8.50 2.86 -11.18
N GLU A 201 9.48 3.76 -11.23
CA GLU A 201 9.66 4.79 -10.19
C GLU A 201 8.55 5.84 -10.25
N GLY A 202 8.25 6.34 -11.46
CA GLY A 202 7.37 7.48 -11.68
C GLY A 202 7.66 8.67 -10.75
N ILE A 203 6.61 9.43 -10.43
CA ILE A 203 6.64 10.48 -9.39
C ILE A 203 6.17 9.97 -8.02
N TYR A 204 5.75 8.71 -7.95
CA TYR A 204 5.05 8.13 -6.80
C TYR A 204 5.95 7.27 -5.92
N ARG A 205 7.09 6.77 -6.43
CA ARG A 205 8.07 6.06 -5.62
C ARG A 205 9.00 7.03 -4.90
N ARG A 206 8.87 7.09 -3.57
CA ARG A 206 9.68 7.99 -2.73
C ARG A 206 11.07 7.38 -2.46
N LYS A 207 12.14 8.11 -2.77
CA LYS A 207 13.48 7.83 -2.25
C LYS A 207 13.56 8.26 -0.77
N LYS A 208 14.20 7.46 0.10
CA LYS A 208 14.40 7.81 1.52
C LYS A 208 15.28 9.06 1.64
N LYS A 209 14.73 10.18 2.13
CA LYS A 209 15.44 11.47 2.29
C LYS A 209 16.27 11.58 3.57
N HIS A 210 15.96 10.81 4.61
CA HIS A 210 16.74 10.78 5.85
C HIS A 210 17.27 9.37 6.08
N LYS A 211 18.49 9.09 5.62
CA LYS A 211 19.16 7.81 5.87
C LYS A 211 19.69 7.72 7.30
N ASP A 212 20.04 8.86 7.90
CA ASP A 212 20.76 8.95 9.19
C ASP A 212 19.88 9.39 10.36
N PHE A 213 18.55 9.30 10.23
CA PHE A 213 17.62 9.63 11.31
C PHE A 213 16.59 8.54 11.49
N ASP A 214 16.64 7.90 12.66
CA ASP A 214 15.67 6.90 13.08
C ASP A 214 14.90 7.43 14.30
N PRO A 215 13.61 7.78 14.16
CA PRO A 215 12.82 8.28 15.28
C PRO A 215 12.32 7.17 16.20
N PHE A 216 12.55 5.89 15.89
CA PHE A 216 12.01 4.78 16.67
C PHE A 216 12.93 4.36 17.82
N THR A 217 12.35 4.18 19.00
CA THR A 217 13.06 3.63 20.17
C THR A 217 13.09 2.10 20.13
N PRO A 218 13.98 1.44 20.90
CA PRO A 218 13.99 -0.02 21.02
C PRO A 218 12.64 -0.61 21.48
N ASP A 219 11.93 0.06 22.39
CA ASP A 219 10.59 -0.36 22.86
C ASP A 219 9.57 -0.34 21.71
N MET A 220 9.57 0.72 20.88
CA MET A 220 8.72 0.79 19.68
C MET A 220 9.06 -0.33 18.69
N TYR A 221 10.35 -0.60 18.47
CA TYR A 221 10.76 -1.71 17.60
C TYR A 221 10.23 -3.06 18.07
N LYS A 222 10.29 -3.32 19.39
CA LYS A 222 9.73 -4.53 19.99
C LYS A 222 8.23 -4.62 19.75
N GLU A 223 7.48 -3.54 20.02
CA GLU A 223 6.03 -3.49 19.78
C GLU A 223 5.68 -3.75 18.31
N LEU A 224 6.30 -3.02 17.39
CA LEU A 224 6.05 -3.13 15.95
C LEU A 224 6.39 -4.51 15.40
N SER A 225 7.48 -5.13 15.91
CA SER A 225 7.85 -6.49 15.54
C SER A 225 6.81 -7.50 16.03
N MET A 226 6.32 -7.37 17.27
CA MET A 226 5.27 -8.26 17.80
C MET A 226 3.97 -8.12 17.00
N THR A 227 3.56 -6.88 16.73
CA THR A 227 2.38 -6.56 15.90
C THR A 227 2.49 -7.17 14.50
N ARG A 228 3.65 -7.02 13.85
CA ARG A 228 3.91 -7.63 12.54
C ARG A 228 3.80 -9.15 12.62
N SER A 229 4.44 -9.79 13.61
CA SER A 229 4.40 -11.24 13.78
C SER A 229 2.99 -11.78 13.96
N ARG A 230 2.13 -11.08 14.73
CA ARG A 230 0.71 -11.49 14.89
C ARG A 230 -0.02 -11.54 13.55
N VAL A 231 0.14 -10.54 12.70
CA VAL A 231 -0.51 -10.49 11.38
C VAL A 231 0.09 -11.52 10.42
N LEU A 232 1.42 -11.65 10.36
CA LEU A 232 2.05 -12.66 9.49
C LEU A 232 1.67 -14.09 9.88
N ASN A 233 1.59 -14.38 11.18
CA ASN A 233 1.12 -15.69 11.65
C ASN A 233 -0.34 -15.95 11.25
N LEU A 234 -1.19 -14.92 11.29
CA LEU A 234 -2.58 -15.05 10.81
C LEU A 234 -2.62 -15.33 9.31
N ILE A 235 -1.82 -14.64 8.51
CA ILE A 235 -1.71 -14.91 7.07
C ILE A 235 -1.30 -16.36 6.82
N MET A 236 -0.27 -16.85 7.50
CA MET A 236 0.18 -18.23 7.35
C MET A 236 -0.90 -19.24 7.75
N ARG A 237 -1.73 -18.95 8.75
CA ARG A 237 -2.84 -19.82 9.15
C ARG A 237 -3.99 -19.83 8.14
N VAL A 238 -4.36 -18.67 7.60
CA VAL A 238 -5.52 -18.54 6.72
C VAL A 238 -5.17 -18.86 5.26
N HIS A 239 -3.94 -18.60 4.82
CA HIS A 239 -3.53 -18.69 3.40
C HIS A 239 -2.32 -19.63 3.16
N GLY A 240 -1.63 -20.09 4.22
CA GLY A 240 -0.45 -20.96 4.12
C GLY A 240 -0.76 -22.41 3.73
N GLY A 241 -2.04 -22.79 3.58
CA GLY A 241 -2.45 -24.08 3.01
C GLY A 241 -2.34 -24.16 1.49
N GLY A 242 -2.07 -23.04 0.78
CA GLY A 242 -2.09 -23.03 -0.69
C GLY A 242 -1.21 -22.00 -1.41
N LEU A 243 -0.48 -21.12 -0.71
CA LEU A 243 0.41 -20.15 -1.36
C LEU A 243 1.86 -20.32 -0.93
N HIS A 244 2.75 -20.47 -1.91
CA HIS A 244 4.20 -20.39 -1.79
C HIS A 244 4.64 -18.98 -1.37
N ILE A 245 4.34 -18.58 -0.12
CA ILE A 245 5.04 -17.47 0.53
C ILE A 245 6.43 -18.03 0.86
N ARG A 246 7.41 -17.83 -0.04
CA ARG A 246 8.82 -17.95 0.33
C ARG A 246 9.09 -16.90 1.40
N VAL A 247 8.93 -17.28 2.67
CA VAL A 247 9.49 -16.57 3.79
C VAL A 247 10.99 -16.63 3.60
N THR A 248 11.57 -15.60 2.99
CA THR A 248 13.01 -15.41 3.00
C THR A 248 13.41 -15.37 4.47
N ARG A 249 14.04 -16.43 4.97
CA ARG A 249 14.74 -16.43 6.25
C ARG A 249 15.72 -15.25 6.19
N PHE A 250 15.35 -14.13 6.80
CA PHE A 250 16.30 -13.06 7.05
C PHE A 250 17.35 -13.61 8.01
N LYS A 251 18.51 -13.98 7.48
CA LYS A 251 19.71 -14.13 8.29
C LYS A 251 19.91 -12.82 9.05
N LYS A 252 20.06 -12.94 10.37
CA LYS A 252 20.61 -11.88 11.23
C LYS A 252 21.88 -11.33 10.56
N LEU A 253 21.84 -10.10 10.08
CA LEU A 253 23.04 -9.29 9.98
C LEU A 253 23.16 -8.59 11.32
N VAL A 254 23.79 -9.29 12.25
CA VAL A 254 24.53 -8.67 13.34
C VAL A 254 25.96 -8.53 12.79
N GLY A 255 26.39 -7.29 12.68
CA GLY A 255 27.70 -6.83 12.22
C GLY A 255 27.68 -5.33 12.34
#